data_AF-A0A182ME63-F1
#
_entry.id   AF-A0A182ME63-F1
#
_cell.length_a   1.000
_cell.length_b   1.000
_cell.length_c   1.000
_cell.angle_alpha   90.00
_cell.angle_beta   90.00
_cell.angle_gamma   90.00
#
_symmetry.space_group_name_H-M   'P 1'
#
loop_
_entity.id
_entity.type
_entity.pdbx_description
1 polymer ?
#
loop_
_entity_poly.entity_id
_entity_poly.type
_entity_poly.pdbx_seq_one_letter_code
_entity_poly.pdbx_strand_id
1 'polypeptide(L)'
;MKSLFVCLLLALAGQSLAQSQNDFVEYLLEIQSKAEGVHQMMEDTFDNIRFEMSEQLIELNRQLISRMNEALEEVEQIREDTEAFVGDSSAPATCVNVAVANWETEIDWVGQAFSRCASQANIEITSRTADVHAALEAAQVASTELQNIVVRGFIDWNAIDSNEQLSVVVGAQIDYIEDYFHRITHPDLDRVLAQISDLDDNLLPDIVTCVNRGVERFNNYGQVIRDTLFFCSQ
;
A
#
# COMPACT_ATOMS: atom_id res chain seq x y z
N MET A 1 11.56 0.74 -24.33
CA MET A 1 12.10 0.06 -25.55
C MET A 1 11.14 -0.10 -26.74
N LYS A 2 10.10 -0.98 -26.74
CA LYS A 2 9.35 -1.27 -28.01
C LYS A 2 8.41 -0.15 -28.49
N SER A 3 7.80 0.62 -27.59
CA SER A 3 6.77 1.61 -27.96
C SER A 3 7.34 2.86 -28.66
N LEU A 4 8.42 3.43 -28.12
CA LEU A 4 9.03 4.65 -28.66
C LEU A 4 9.84 4.41 -29.95
N PHE A 5 10.43 3.22 -30.12
CA PHE A 5 11.06 2.82 -31.39
C PHE A 5 10.05 2.72 -32.55
N VAL A 6 8.80 2.34 -32.27
CA VAL A 6 7.72 2.31 -33.27
C VAL A 6 7.35 3.73 -33.71
N CYS A 7 7.41 4.71 -32.80
CA CYS A 7 7.17 6.12 -33.14
C CYS A 7 8.24 6.68 -34.07
N LEU A 8 9.51 6.32 -33.84
CA LEU A 8 10.62 6.68 -34.74
C LEU A 8 10.46 6.06 -36.14
N LEU A 9 10.05 4.78 -36.21
CA LEU A 9 9.82 4.07 -37.48
C LEU A 9 8.65 4.65 -38.28
N LEU A 10 7.58 5.09 -37.60
CA LEU A 10 6.43 5.76 -38.23
C LEU A 10 6.81 7.15 -38.77
N ALA A 11 7.65 7.90 -38.06
CA ALA A 11 8.15 9.18 -38.53
C ALA A 11 9.06 9.02 -39.78
N LEU A 12 9.93 8.02 -39.77
CA LEU A 12 10.81 7.69 -40.90
C LEU A 12 10.05 7.20 -42.14
N ALA A 13 8.89 6.57 -41.97
CA ALA A 13 8.06 6.10 -43.08
C ALA A 13 7.26 7.22 -43.78
N GLY A 14 7.13 8.40 -43.16
CA GLY A 14 6.31 9.52 -43.65
C GLY A 14 7.03 10.55 -44.53
N GLN A 15 8.36 10.47 -44.70
CA GLN A 15 9.12 11.54 -45.34
C GLN A 15 9.27 11.39 -46.87
N SER A 16 8.78 12.40 -47.59
CA SER A 16 9.17 12.69 -48.97
C SER A 16 10.52 13.41 -49.01
N LEU A 17 11.44 12.92 -49.86
CA LEU A 17 12.78 13.44 -50.10
C LEU A 17 12.81 14.95 -50.43
N ALA A 18 13.09 15.83 -49.48
CA ALA A 18 13.76 17.11 -49.76
C ALA A 18 14.30 17.75 -48.46
N GLN A 19 15.62 17.92 -48.40
CA GLN A 19 16.42 18.69 -47.43
C GLN A 19 16.76 18.07 -46.04
N SER A 20 18.08 17.88 -45.87
CA SER A 20 18.88 17.49 -44.69
C SER A 20 18.47 16.22 -43.91
N GLN A 21 18.58 15.04 -44.52
CA GLN A 21 18.42 13.76 -43.83
C GLN A 21 19.36 13.56 -42.63
N ASN A 22 20.55 14.16 -42.61
CA ASN A 22 21.53 13.97 -41.52
C ASN A 22 21.14 14.74 -40.25
N ASP A 23 20.92 16.05 -40.36
CA ASP A 23 20.53 16.89 -39.24
C ASP A 23 19.16 16.46 -38.68
N PHE A 24 18.26 15.97 -39.54
CA PHE A 24 16.97 15.39 -39.13
C PHE A 24 17.13 14.21 -38.16
N VAL A 25 17.93 13.21 -38.54
CA VAL A 25 18.12 12.01 -37.73
C VAL A 25 18.77 12.36 -36.39
N GLU A 26 19.72 13.30 -36.40
CA GLU A 26 20.39 13.75 -35.18
C GLU A 26 19.44 14.43 -34.19
N TYR A 27 18.57 15.34 -34.64
CA TYR A 27 17.58 15.98 -33.77
C TYR A 27 16.51 15.01 -33.26
N LEU A 28 16.05 14.06 -34.09
CA LEU A 28 15.12 13.03 -33.64
C LEU A 28 15.74 12.15 -32.54
N LEU A 29 16.99 11.74 -32.73
CA LEU A 29 17.71 10.94 -31.75
C LEU A 29 17.93 11.72 -30.45
N GLU A 30 18.19 13.02 -30.52
CA GLU A 30 18.34 13.87 -29.32
C GLU A 30 17.02 13.96 -28.53
N ILE A 31 15.91 14.33 -29.20
CA ILE A 31 14.58 14.43 -28.57
C ILE A 31 14.17 13.08 -27.97
N GLN A 32 14.36 12.00 -28.74
CA GLN A 32 14.04 10.65 -28.28
C GLN A 32 14.90 10.27 -27.07
N SER A 33 16.21 10.59 -27.09
CA SER A 33 17.10 10.29 -25.98
C SER A 33 16.71 11.05 -24.71
N LYS A 34 16.31 12.32 -24.83
CA LYS A 34 15.84 13.11 -23.68
C LYS A 34 14.53 12.57 -23.13
N ALA A 35 13.54 12.34 -24.00
CA ALA A 35 12.26 11.80 -23.58
C ALA A 35 12.38 10.39 -22.97
N GLU A 36 13.23 9.51 -23.51
CA GLU A 36 13.49 8.20 -22.91
C GLU A 36 14.16 8.35 -21.53
N GLY A 37 15.08 9.30 -21.37
CA GLY A 37 15.71 9.58 -20.08
C GLY A 37 14.69 9.97 -19.00
N VAL A 38 13.81 10.92 -19.32
CA VAL A 38 12.74 11.34 -18.41
C VAL A 38 11.75 10.21 -18.16
N HIS A 39 11.35 9.48 -19.20
CA HIS A 39 10.43 8.35 -19.06
C HIS A 39 11.00 7.24 -18.17
N GLN A 40 12.26 6.86 -18.37
CA GLN A 40 12.93 5.85 -17.55
C GLN A 40 13.02 6.30 -16.09
N MET A 41 13.34 7.57 -15.85
CA MET A 41 13.35 8.14 -14.50
C MET A 41 11.97 8.05 -13.83
N MET A 42 10.89 8.32 -14.56
CA MET A 42 9.53 8.16 -14.04
C MET A 42 9.20 6.69 -13.71
N GLU A 43 9.51 5.76 -14.62
CA GLU A 43 9.25 4.32 -14.41
C GLU A 43 10.06 3.76 -13.24
N ASP A 44 11.35 4.12 -13.13
CA ASP A 44 12.20 3.71 -12.01
C ASP A 44 11.62 4.23 -10.68
N THR A 45 11.09 5.46 -10.67
CA THR A 45 10.41 6.02 -9.49
C THR A 45 9.15 5.21 -9.17
N PHE A 46 8.30 4.90 -10.16
CA PHE A 46 7.09 4.11 -9.93
C PHE A 46 7.38 2.71 -9.40
N ASP A 47 8.41 2.06 -9.93
CA ASP A 47 8.82 0.73 -9.49
C ASP A 47 9.38 0.76 -8.07
N ASN A 48 10.16 1.78 -7.71
CA ASN A 48 10.63 1.96 -6.33
C ASN A 48 9.46 2.16 -5.36
N ILE A 49 8.49 3.03 -5.68
CA ILE A 49 7.31 3.26 -4.83
C ILE A 49 6.52 1.96 -4.64
N ARG A 50 6.30 1.18 -5.70
CA ARG A 50 5.60 -0.12 -5.61
C ARG A 50 6.37 -1.12 -4.74
N PHE A 51 7.69 -1.15 -4.89
CA PHE A 51 8.56 -2.03 -4.12
C PHE A 51 8.55 -1.67 -2.63
N GLU A 52 8.77 -0.40 -2.31
CA GLU A 52 8.79 0.10 -0.93
C GLU A 52 7.44 -0.09 -0.23
N MET A 53 6.33 0.24 -0.91
CA MET A 53 4.99 -0.06 -0.41
C MET A 53 4.83 -1.56 -0.11
N SER A 54 5.27 -2.43 -1.01
CA SER A 54 5.16 -3.87 -0.81
C SER A 54 5.97 -4.36 0.38
N GLU A 55 7.21 -3.90 0.56
CA GLU A 55 8.05 -4.29 1.69
C GLU A 55 7.43 -3.85 3.03
N GLN A 56 6.98 -2.59 3.11
CA GLN A 56 6.35 -2.05 4.32
C GLN A 56 5.07 -2.80 4.68
N LEU A 57 4.21 -3.09 3.70
CA LEU A 57 2.96 -3.83 3.93
C LEU A 57 3.20 -5.29 4.31
N ILE A 58 4.25 -5.94 3.79
CA ILE A 58 4.61 -7.31 4.19
C ILE A 58 5.02 -7.33 5.66
N GLU A 59 5.87 -6.40 6.08
CA GLU A 59 6.35 -6.33 7.45
C GLU A 59 5.22 -6.01 8.43
N LEU A 60 4.39 -5.00 8.13
CA LEU A 60 3.21 -4.67 8.93
C LEU A 60 2.27 -5.88 9.09
N ASN A 61 1.97 -6.60 7.99
CA ASN A 61 1.14 -7.79 8.04
C ASN A 61 1.76 -8.88 8.92
N ARG A 62 3.07 -9.09 8.84
CA ARG A 62 3.77 -10.07 9.67
C ARG A 62 3.62 -9.74 11.15
N GLN A 63 3.79 -8.49 11.54
CA GLN A 63 3.68 -8.05 12.92
C GLN A 63 2.24 -8.16 13.45
N LEU A 64 1.25 -7.74 12.67
CA LEU A 64 -0.16 -7.86 13.02
C LEU A 64 -0.60 -9.32 13.20
N ILE A 65 -0.16 -10.22 12.31
CA ILE A 65 -0.44 -11.66 12.42
C ILE A 65 0.23 -12.25 13.67
N SER A 66 1.50 -11.89 13.93
CA SER A 66 2.20 -12.35 15.13
C SER A 66 1.44 -11.97 16.40
N ARG A 67 1.04 -10.70 16.53
CA ARG A 67 0.28 -10.25 17.70
C ARG A 67 -1.06 -10.96 17.84
N MET A 68 -1.77 -11.15 16.74
CA MET A 68 -3.08 -11.83 16.77
C MET A 68 -2.94 -13.28 17.22
N ASN A 69 -1.90 -13.99 16.75
CA ASN A 69 -1.63 -15.36 17.16
C ASN A 69 -1.26 -15.46 18.64
N GLU A 70 -0.35 -14.59 19.12
CA GLU A 70 -0.01 -14.52 20.54
C GLU A 70 -1.25 -14.31 21.42
N ALA A 71 -2.13 -13.39 21.03
CA ALA A 71 -3.34 -13.12 21.80
C ALA A 71 -4.36 -14.28 21.77
N LEU A 72 -4.42 -15.03 20.67
CA LEU A 72 -5.22 -16.26 20.60
C LEU A 72 -4.66 -17.35 21.51
N GLU A 73 -3.33 -17.50 21.55
CA GLU A 73 -2.66 -18.41 22.48
C GLU A 73 -2.90 -18.01 23.94
N GLU A 74 -2.80 -16.71 24.27
CA GLU A 74 -3.13 -16.19 25.60
C GLU A 74 -4.58 -16.51 26.00
N VAL A 75 -5.54 -16.30 25.08
CA VAL A 75 -6.96 -16.63 25.30
C VAL A 75 -7.18 -18.12 25.52
N GLU A 76 -6.54 -18.99 24.73
CA GLU A 76 -6.67 -20.43 24.91
C GLU A 76 -6.07 -20.88 26.25
N GLN A 77 -4.93 -20.33 26.66
CA GLN A 77 -4.35 -20.62 27.97
C GLN A 77 -5.28 -20.20 29.11
N ILE A 78 -5.83 -18.98 29.07
CA ILE A 78 -6.82 -18.51 30.06
C ILE A 78 -8.01 -19.47 30.10
N ARG A 79 -8.43 -19.94 28.92
CA ARG A 79 -9.57 -20.85 28.81
C ARG A 79 -9.28 -22.18 29.48
N GLU A 80 -8.18 -22.83 29.11
CA GLU A 80 -7.75 -24.10 29.66
C GLU A 80 -7.56 -24.03 31.19
N ASP A 81 -6.90 -22.97 31.69
CA ASP A 81 -6.68 -22.77 33.12
C ASP A 81 -7.99 -22.60 33.90
N THR A 82 -8.94 -21.86 33.32
CA THR A 82 -10.24 -21.61 33.94
C THR A 82 -11.10 -22.89 33.92
N GLU A 83 -11.15 -23.62 32.81
CA GLU A 83 -11.90 -24.87 32.69
C GLU A 83 -11.34 -25.97 33.59
N ALA A 84 -10.01 -26.07 33.71
CA ALA A 84 -9.35 -26.98 34.65
C ALA A 84 -9.72 -26.65 36.10
N PHE A 85 -9.65 -25.37 36.49
CA PHE A 85 -10.03 -24.93 37.84
C PHE A 85 -11.50 -25.23 38.16
N VAL A 86 -12.41 -25.02 37.19
CA VAL A 86 -13.82 -25.38 37.32
C VAL A 86 -13.99 -26.89 37.52
N GLY A 87 -13.26 -27.71 36.75
CA GLY A 87 -13.30 -29.17 36.83
C GLY A 87 -12.82 -29.73 38.18
N ASP A 88 -11.82 -29.08 38.78
CA ASP A 88 -11.25 -29.47 40.08
C ASP A 88 -12.01 -28.87 41.28
N SER A 89 -13.02 -28.02 41.04
CA SER A 89 -13.74 -27.31 42.10
C SER A 89 -14.56 -28.24 42.98
N SER A 90 -14.46 -28.06 44.29
CA SER A 90 -15.30 -28.75 45.28
C SER A 90 -16.65 -28.05 45.55
N ALA A 91 -16.93 -26.93 44.86
CA ALA A 91 -18.14 -26.14 45.08
C ALA A 91 -19.42 -26.92 44.74
N PRO A 92 -20.57 -26.59 45.36
CA PRO A 92 -21.84 -27.19 44.99
C PRO A 92 -22.18 -26.95 43.52
N ALA A 93 -22.75 -27.95 42.84
CA ALA A 93 -23.09 -27.89 41.42
C ALA A 93 -23.97 -26.69 41.04
N THR A 94 -24.86 -26.26 41.94
CA THR A 94 -25.68 -25.05 41.74
C THR A 94 -24.85 -23.78 41.66
N CYS A 95 -23.75 -23.68 42.42
CA CYS A 95 -22.84 -22.54 42.31
C CYS A 95 -21.98 -22.63 41.06
N VAL A 96 -21.47 -23.83 40.73
CA VAL A 96 -20.70 -24.05 39.49
C VAL A 96 -21.50 -23.61 38.26
N ASN A 97 -22.75 -24.05 38.16
CA ASN A 97 -23.65 -23.70 37.05
C ASN A 97 -23.86 -22.19 36.91
N VAL A 98 -23.92 -21.46 38.03
CA VAL A 98 -24.09 -19.99 38.00
C VAL A 98 -22.78 -19.30 37.61
N ALA A 99 -21.64 -19.76 38.16
CA ALA A 99 -20.33 -19.16 37.88
C ALA A 99 -19.99 -19.26 36.38
N VAL A 100 -20.23 -20.42 35.76
CA VAL A 100 -19.88 -20.66 34.34
C VAL A 100 -21.00 -20.32 33.35
N ALA A 101 -22.13 -19.77 33.82
CA ALA A 101 -23.35 -19.62 33.02
C ALA A 101 -23.15 -18.89 31.68
N ASN A 102 -22.26 -17.88 31.63
CA ASN A 102 -21.96 -17.15 30.39
C ASN A 102 -20.57 -17.44 29.82
N TRP A 103 -19.87 -18.46 30.31
CA TRP A 103 -18.49 -18.71 29.92
C TRP A 103 -18.30 -18.95 28.42
N GLU A 104 -19.16 -19.79 27.83
CA GLU A 104 -19.18 -20.03 26.38
C GLU A 104 -19.44 -18.74 25.59
N THR A 105 -20.35 -17.89 26.07
CA THR A 105 -20.63 -16.59 25.45
C THR A 105 -19.43 -15.65 25.51
N GLU A 106 -18.65 -15.68 26.60
CA GLU A 106 -17.46 -14.85 26.74
C GLU A 106 -16.33 -15.30 25.81
N ILE A 107 -16.19 -16.60 25.54
CA ILE A 107 -15.28 -17.13 24.51
C ILE A 107 -15.66 -16.59 23.13
N ASP A 108 -16.94 -16.64 22.77
CA ASP A 108 -17.42 -16.08 21.50
C ASP A 108 -17.17 -14.57 21.41
N TRP A 109 -17.35 -13.84 22.51
CA TRP A 109 -17.19 -12.39 22.54
C TRP A 109 -15.74 -11.95 22.39
N VAL A 110 -14.77 -12.67 22.96
CA VAL A 110 -13.36 -12.36 22.73
C VAL A 110 -12.96 -12.66 21.28
N GLY A 111 -13.47 -13.73 20.68
CA GLY A 111 -13.28 -14.00 19.24
C GLY A 111 -13.85 -12.89 18.34
N GLN A 112 -15.06 -12.41 18.65
CA GLN A 112 -15.66 -11.26 17.94
C GLN A 112 -14.89 -9.95 18.18
N ALA A 113 -14.30 -9.75 19.36
CA ALA A 113 -13.45 -8.59 19.63
C ALA A 113 -12.21 -8.62 18.73
N PHE A 114 -11.51 -9.75 18.64
CA PHE A 114 -10.34 -9.90 17.77
C PHE A 114 -10.69 -9.73 16.29
N SER A 115 -11.81 -10.31 15.85
CA SER A 115 -12.31 -10.12 14.48
C SER A 115 -12.55 -8.65 14.14
N ARG A 116 -13.10 -7.86 15.08
CA ARG A 116 -13.29 -6.42 14.91
C ARG A 116 -11.95 -5.67 14.82
N CYS A 117 -10.98 -5.99 15.68
CA CYS A 117 -9.65 -5.38 15.61
C CYS A 117 -8.99 -5.67 14.24
N ALA A 118 -9.01 -6.93 13.79
CA ALA A 118 -8.45 -7.32 12.49
C ALA A 118 -9.18 -6.64 11.32
N SER A 119 -10.51 -6.52 11.38
CA SER A 119 -11.29 -5.83 10.36
C SER A 119 -10.94 -4.34 10.27
N GLN A 120 -10.72 -3.68 11.41
CA GLN A 120 -10.31 -2.28 11.44
C GLN A 120 -8.93 -2.09 10.79
N ALA A 121 -7.97 -2.97 11.13
CA ALA A 121 -6.65 -2.97 10.51
C ALA A 121 -6.72 -3.09 8.99
N ASN A 122 -7.53 -4.03 8.50
CA ASN A 122 -7.67 -4.28 7.07
C ASN A 122 -8.28 -3.09 6.32
N ILE A 123 -9.23 -2.38 6.94
CA ILE A 123 -9.83 -1.17 6.34
C ILE A 123 -8.77 -0.07 6.15
N GLU A 124 -7.97 0.21 7.20
CA GLU A 124 -6.94 1.24 7.14
C GLU A 124 -5.85 0.89 6.12
N ILE A 125 -5.34 -0.35 6.16
CA ILE A 125 -4.34 -0.83 5.19
C ILE A 125 -4.89 -0.69 3.76
N THR A 126 -6.10 -1.18 3.50
CA THR A 126 -6.71 -1.12 2.16
C THR A 126 -6.88 0.33 1.70
N SER A 127 -7.31 1.23 2.58
CA SER A 127 -7.48 2.64 2.26
C SER A 127 -6.17 3.28 1.84
N ARG A 128 -5.09 3.10 2.63
CA ARG A 128 -3.78 3.70 2.31
C ARG A 128 -3.16 3.10 1.06
N THR A 129 -3.27 1.79 0.86
CA THR A 129 -2.81 1.14 -0.36
C THR A 129 -3.56 1.65 -1.60
N ALA A 130 -4.87 1.90 -1.48
CA ALA A 130 -5.65 2.49 -2.57
C ALA A 130 -5.19 3.92 -2.91
N ASP A 131 -4.85 4.73 -1.90
CA ASP A 131 -4.33 6.08 -2.11
C ASP A 131 -3.01 6.07 -2.90
N VAL A 132 -2.08 5.16 -2.58
CA VAL A 132 -0.82 4.99 -3.32
C VAL A 132 -1.10 4.57 -4.77
N HIS A 133 -1.99 3.60 -4.99
CA HIS A 133 -2.36 3.18 -6.35
C HIS A 133 -2.98 4.31 -7.17
N ALA A 134 -3.86 5.11 -6.57
CA ALA A 134 -4.46 6.26 -7.25
C ALA A 134 -3.40 7.32 -7.60
N ALA A 135 -2.44 7.57 -6.71
CA ALA A 135 -1.33 8.49 -6.97
C ALA A 135 -0.43 7.99 -8.11
N LEU A 136 -0.10 6.69 -8.13
CA LEU A 136 0.65 6.06 -9.21
C LEU A 136 -0.10 6.13 -10.55
N GLU A 137 -1.40 5.86 -10.57
CA GLU A 137 -2.23 5.95 -11.78
C GLU A 137 -2.26 7.40 -12.31
N ALA A 138 -2.42 8.39 -11.43
CA ALA A 138 -2.34 9.79 -11.81
C ALA A 138 -0.95 10.17 -12.36
N ALA A 139 0.13 9.65 -11.77
CA ALA A 139 1.49 9.89 -12.24
C ALA A 139 1.77 9.22 -13.61
N GLN A 140 1.16 8.07 -13.89
CA GLN A 140 1.27 7.40 -15.19
C GLN A 140 0.63 8.20 -16.34
N VAL A 141 -0.34 9.08 -16.04
CA VAL A 141 -0.88 10.02 -17.04
C VAL A 141 0.21 10.96 -17.54
N ALA A 142 1.08 11.47 -16.67
CA ALA A 142 2.19 12.34 -17.06
C ALA A 142 3.23 11.60 -17.92
N SER A 143 3.53 10.34 -17.59
CA SER A 143 4.38 9.45 -18.41
C SER A 143 3.77 9.24 -19.82
N THR A 144 2.46 9.06 -19.91
CA THR A 144 1.74 8.94 -21.19
C THR A 144 1.72 10.26 -21.97
N GLU A 145 1.60 11.40 -21.26
CA GLU A 145 1.65 12.73 -21.88
C GLU A 145 3.01 13.02 -22.50
N LEU A 146 4.11 12.63 -21.84
CA LEU A 146 5.46 12.69 -22.39
C LEU A 146 5.56 11.93 -23.72
N GLN A 147 5.02 10.70 -23.78
CA GLN A 147 5.00 9.92 -25.02
C GLN A 147 4.19 10.62 -26.12
N ASN A 148 3.05 11.24 -25.76
CA ASN A 148 2.22 11.99 -26.70
C ASN A 148 2.90 13.26 -27.23
N ILE A 149 3.67 13.98 -26.40
CA ILE A 149 4.47 15.16 -26.81
C ILE A 149 5.47 14.75 -27.89
N VAL A 150 6.18 13.64 -27.69
CA VAL A 150 7.14 13.10 -28.66
C VAL A 150 6.44 12.74 -29.98
N VAL A 151 5.32 12.02 -29.92
CA VAL A 151 4.56 11.61 -31.12
C VAL A 151 4.00 12.80 -31.88
N ARG A 152 3.38 13.77 -31.19
CA ARG A 152 2.84 14.99 -31.83
C ARG A 152 3.95 15.83 -32.42
N GLY A 153 5.06 15.99 -31.70
CA GLY A 153 6.25 16.66 -32.20
C GLY A 153 6.71 16.07 -33.53
N PHE A 154 6.72 14.74 -33.66
CA PHE A 154 7.07 14.08 -34.93
C PHE A 154 6.05 14.30 -36.06
N ILE A 155 4.76 14.35 -35.75
CA ILE A 155 3.71 14.60 -36.75
C ILE A 155 3.79 16.03 -37.27
N ASP A 156 3.92 17.01 -36.38
CA ASP A 156 3.97 18.44 -36.74
C ASP A 156 5.25 18.77 -37.52
N TRP A 157 6.34 18.02 -37.29
CA TRP A 157 7.58 18.15 -38.06
C TRP A 157 7.44 17.74 -39.52
N ASN A 158 6.66 16.70 -39.82
CA ASN A 158 6.38 16.30 -41.20
C ASN A 158 5.60 17.37 -41.99
N ALA A 159 5.05 18.38 -41.30
CA ALA A 159 4.27 19.46 -41.90
C ALA A 159 5.02 20.81 -41.95
N ILE A 160 6.20 20.95 -41.34
CA ILE A 160 6.91 22.24 -41.18
C ILE A 160 8.29 22.21 -41.86
N ASP A 161 8.59 23.21 -42.70
CA ASP A 161 9.85 23.37 -43.45
C ASP A 161 11.07 23.85 -42.60
N SER A 162 10.92 24.06 -41.28
CA SER A 162 11.96 24.61 -40.39
C SER A 162 12.32 23.70 -39.20
N ASN A 163 13.36 22.91 -39.38
CA ASN A 163 13.81 21.83 -38.49
C ASN A 163 14.28 22.29 -37.09
N GLU A 164 14.99 23.42 -36.98
CA GLU A 164 15.56 23.92 -35.73
C GLU A 164 14.50 24.36 -34.70
N GLN A 165 13.38 24.94 -35.15
CA GLN A 165 12.37 25.47 -34.22
C GLN A 165 11.62 24.38 -33.48
N LEU A 166 11.42 23.22 -34.12
CA LEU A 166 10.68 22.12 -33.51
C LEU A 166 11.47 21.39 -32.43
N SER A 167 12.78 21.22 -32.59
CA SER A 167 13.62 20.63 -31.54
C SER A 167 13.59 21.47 -30.26
N VAL A 168 13.65 22.79 -30.41
CA VAL A 168 13.51 23.73 -29.29
C VAL A 168 12.13 23.63 -28.63
N VAL A 169 11.06 23.57 -29.42
CA VAL A 169 9.69 23.51 -28.90
C VAL A 169 9.38 22.19 -28.19
N VAL A 170 9.76 21.05 -28.79
CA VAL A 170 9.54 19.73 -28.20
C VAL A 170 10.47 19.52 -27.00
N GLY A 171 11.73 19.96 -27.10
CA GLY A 171 12.68 19.96 -25.98
C GLY A 171 12.16 20.73 -24.78
N ALA A 172 11.67 21.96 -24.97
CA ALA A 172 11.08 22.76 -23.89
C ALA A 172 9.85 22.10 -23.25
N GLN A 173 9.07 21.32 -24.01
CA GLN A 173 7.95 20.54 -23.46
C GLN A 173 8.43 19.35 -22.64
N ILE A 174 9.48 18.65 -23.09
CA ILE A 174 10.11 17.56 -22.31
C ILE A 174 10.67 18.11 -21.00
N ASP A 175 11.43 19.21 -21.05
CA ASP A 175 12.00 19.85 -19.86
C ASP A 175 10.90 20.31 -18.88
N TYR A 176 9.76 20.80 -19.40
CA TYR A 176 8.61 21.16 -18.57
C TYR A 176 8.01 19.94 -17.84
N ILE A 177 7.89 18.80 -18.53
CA ILE A 177 7.37 17.57 -17.93
C ILE A 177 8.35 17.03 -16.88
N GLU A 178 9.65 17.10 -17.13
CA GLU A 178 10.69 16.74 -16.16
C GLU A 178 10.61 17.62 -14.91
N ASP A 179 10.53 18.95 -15.05
CA ASP A 179 10.38 19.88 -13.91
C ASP A 179 9.08 19.62 -13.14
N TYR A 180 7.97 19.42 -13.85
CA TYR A 180 6.68 19.10 -13.23
C TYR A 180 6.77 17.81 -12.42
N PHE A 181 7.38 16.76 -12.97
CA PHE A 181 7.54 15.50 -12.29
C PHE A 181 8.36 15.66 -11.01
N HIS A 182 9.52 16.31 -11.09
CA HIS A 182 10.39 16.49 -9.93
C HIS A 182 9.78 17.36 -8.83
N ARG A 183 8.99 18.38 -9.20
CA ARG A 183 8.48 19.36 -8.23
C ARG A 183 7.12 19.02 -7.66
N ILE A 184 6.31 18.27 -8.40
CA ILE A 184 4.93 17.99 -8.06
C ILE A 184 4.72 16.48 -7.90
N THR A 185 4.89 15.71 -8.98
CA THR A 185 4.52 14.29 -9.00
C THR A 185 5.32 13.44 -8.02
N HIS A 186 6.65 13.55 -8.03
CA HIS A 186 7.52 12.74 -7.17
C HIS A 186 7.29 13.08 -5.68
N PRO A 187 7.29 14.35 -5.24
CA PRO A 187 6.94 14.68 -3.86
C PRO A 187 5.56 14.22 -3.42
N ASP A 188 4.56 14.23 -4.32
CA ASP A 188 3.23 13.71 -4.00
C ASP A 188 3.21 12.19 -3.83
N LEU A 189 3.96 11.45 -4.66
CA LEU A 189 4.15 10.01 -4.49
C LEU A 189 4.82 9.68 -3.15
N ASP A 190 5.91 10.39 -2.81
CA ASP A 190 6.60 10.23 -1.52
C ASP A 190 5.67 10.51 -0.34
N ARG A 191 4.86 11.58 -0.43
CA ARG A 191 3.90 11.95 0.61
C ARG A 191 2.84 10.89 0.81
N VAL A 192 2.35 10.26 -0.26
CA VAL A 192 1.33 9.21 -0.15
C VAL A 192 1.97 7.90 0.33
N LEU A 193 3.19 7.58 -0.12
CA LEU A 193 3.94 6.43 0.39
C LEU A 193 4.27 6.57 1.88
N ALA A 194 4.60 7.77 2.36
CA ALA A 194 4.82 8.03 3.78
C ALA A 194 3.62 7.62 4.65
N GLN A 195 2.39 7.68 4.12
CA GLN A 195 1.21 7.23 4.85
C GLN A 195 1.17 5.71 5.05
N ILE A 196 1.84 4.93 4.21
CA ILE A 196 2.03 3.49 4.43
C ILE A 196 3.01 3.29 5.58
N SER A 197 4.10 4.06 5.63
CA SER A 197 5.05 4.03 6.75
C SER A 197 4.36 4.41 8.07
N ASP A 198 3.48 5.41 8.04
CA ASP A 198 2.72 5.85 9.22
C ASP A 198 1.76 4.77 9.77
N LEU A 199 1.42 3.73 8.99
CA LEU A 199 0.63 2.61 9.50
C LEU A 199 1.39 1.83 10.58
N ASP A 200 2.70 1.67 10.44
CA ASP A 200 3.50 0.99 11.46
C ASP A 200 3.51 1.78 12.77
N ASP A 201 3.67 3.11 12.68
CA ASP A 201 3.72 3.98 13.86
C ASP A 201 2.38 4.16 14.56
N ASN A 202 1.26 4.11 13.82
CA ASN A 202 -0.06 4.43 14.37
C ASN A 202 -1.01 3.24 14.42
N LEU A 203 -1.14 2.48 13.33
CA LEU A 203 -2.10 1.38 13.27
C LEU A 203 -1.68 0.22 14.15
N LEU A 204 -0.40 -0.17 14.12
CA LEU A 204 0.07 -1.32 14.89
C LEU A 204 -0.18 -1.13 16.41
N PRO A 205 0.21 -0.01 17.06
CA PRO A 205 -0.11 0.23 18.47
C PRO A 205 -1.60 0.21 18.79
N ASP A 206 -2.44 0.74 17.90
CA ASP A 206 -3.89 0.75 18.06
C ASP A 206 -4.47 -0.66 18.05
N ILE A 207 -4.01 -1.50 17.12
CA ILE A 207 -4.46 -2.90 17.04
C ILE A 207 -3.94 -3.71 18.22
N VAL A 208 -2.68 -3.53 18.62
CA VAL A 208 -2.13 -4.16 19.83
C VAL A 208 -2.98 -3.79 21.05
N THR A 209 -3.34 -2.51 21.19
CA THR A 209 -4.21 -2.05 22.29
C THR A 209 -5.61 -2.65 22.22
N CYS A 210 -6.21 -2.73 21.03
CA CYS A 210 -7.52 -3.33 20.81
C CYS A 210 -7.54 -4.81 21.24
N VAL A 211 -6.52 -5.57 20.80
CA VAL A 211 -6.37 -6.99 21.11
C VAL A 211 -6.10 -7.20 22.60
N ASN A 212 -5.19 -6.43 23.20
CA ASN A 212 -4.87 -6.54 24.63
C ASN A 212 -6.09 -6.32 25.53
N ARG A 213 -6.95 -5.36 25.18
CA ARG A 213 -8.21 -5.13 25.90
C ARG A 213 -9.15 -6.32 25.81
N GLY A 214 -9.18 -7.01 24.67
CA GLY A 214 -9.94 -8.24 24.49
C GLY A 214 -9.44 -9.36 25.41
N VAL A 215 -8.14 -9.61 25.43
CA VAL A 215 -7.48 -10.60 26.32
C VAL A 215 -7.73 -10.25 27.78
N GLU A 216 -7.48 -9.01 28.18
CA GLU A 216 -7.63 -8.54 29.57
C GLU A 216 -9.07 -8.73 30.07
N ARG A 217 -10.06 -8.35 29.25
CA ARG A 217 -11.47 -8.55 29.57
C ARG A 217 -11.79 -10.03 29.78
N PHE A 218 -11.31 -10.90 28.89
CA PHE A 218 -11.55 -12.34 28.98
C PHE A 218 -10.88 -12.96 30.22
N ASN A 219 -9.63 -12.58 30.51
CA ASN A 219 -8.92 -13.01 31.72
C ASN A 219 -9.65 -12.57 32.99
N ASN A 220 -10.12 -11.33 33.04
CA ASN A 220 -10.89 -10.81 34.18
C ASN A 220 -12.17 -11.60 34.40
N TYR A 221 -12.84 -12.04 33.33
CA TYR A 221 -14.01 -12.91 33.45
C TYR A 221 -13.64 -14.29 34.01
N GLY A 222 -12.56 -14.90 33.53
CA GLY A 222 -12.02 -16.15 34.10
C GLY A 222 -11.66 -16.01 35.58
N GLN A 223 -11.13 -14.85 36.00
CA GLN A 223 -10.87 -14.55 37.40
C GLN A 223 -12.16 -14.49 38.23
N VAL A 224 -13.22 -13.86 37.72
CA VAL A 224 -14.54 -13.81 38.40
C VAL A 224 -15.10 -15.22 38.63
N ILE A 225 -14.94 -16.13 37.66
CA ILE A 225 -15.33 -17.54 37.83
C ILE A 225 -14.55 -18.16 39.00
N ARG A 226 -13.21 -18.05 38.98
CA ARG A 226 -12.33 -18.63 40.01
C ARG A 226 -12.66 -18.11 41.40
N ASP A 227 -12.83 -16.80 41.53
CA ASP A 227 -13.15 -16.16 42.81
C ASP A 227 -14.53 -16.61 43.32
N THR A 228 -15.54 -16.67 42.45
CA THR A 228 -16.89 -17.12 42.81
C THR A 228 -16.89 -18.55 43.33
N LEU A 229 -16.18 -19.46 42.64
CA LEU A 229 -16.06 -20.85 43.04
C LEU A 229 -15.28 -21.04 44.33
N PHE A 230 -14.26 -20.21 44.56
CA PHE A 230 -13.52 -20.20 45.83
C PHE A 230 -14.43 -19.84 47.00
N PHE A 231 -15.27 -18.81 46.86
CA PHE A 231 -16.25 -18.44 47.91
C PHE A 231 -17.30 -19.52 48.15
N CYS A 232 -17.75 -20.22 47.10
CA CYS A 232 -18.72 -21.31 47.24
C CYS A 232 -18.16 -22.60 47.85
N SER A 233 -16.84 -22.72 47.92
CA SER A 233 -16.16 -23.90 48.50
C SER A 233 -15.83 -23.73 50.00
N GLN A 234 -16.07 -22.55 50.57
CA GLN A 234 -15.93 -22.27 52.01
C GLN A 234 -17.22 -22.58 52.76
#